data_AF-A0AAW0KK25-F1
#
_entry.id   AF-A0AAW0KK25-F1
#
_cell.length_a   1.000
_cell.length_b   1.000
_cell.length_c   1.000
_cell.angle_alpha   90.00
_cell.angle_beta   90.00
_cell.angle_gamma   90.00
#
_symmetry.space_group_name_H-M   'P 1'
#
loop_
_entity.id
_entity.type
_entity.pdbx_description
1 polymer ?
#
loop_
_entity_poly.entity_id
_entity_poly.type
_entity_poly.pdbx_seq_one_letter_code
_entity_poly.pdbx_strand_id
1 'polypeptide(L)'
;MELRTTEVGWLKKHVYTLAMTSFVFWGAPTFVSVVTFGSCMLMGIPLESGKILSALAMFRILQEPIYYLPDTISMVAQTKVSLNRIASFLHLDDLQPDVIEMLPRGISDAAIEIIDGKFSWDLSSSSPTLKNISSKVQQGMRVALCGTVGSGKPSLLSYILREVPKISGTVKLYGTKAYVAYTKWHD
;
A
#
# COMPACT_ATOMS: atom_id res chain seq x y z
N MET A 1 -22.66 -3.07 -18.61
CA MET A 1 -22.57 -2.03 -19.65
C MET A 1 -22.47 -0.63 -19.06
N GLU A 2 -23.16 -0.33 -17.95
CA GLU A 2 -23.15 1.01 -17.31
C GLU A 2 -21.75 1.50 -16.85
N LEU A 3 -20.88 0.61 -16.35
CA LEU A 3 -19.52 1.00 -15.97
C LEU A 3 -18.70 1.51 -17.17
N ARG A 4 -18.87 0.90 -18.35
CA ARG A 4 -18.19 1.34 -19.58
C ARG A 4 -18.71 2.67 -20.10
N THR A 5 -20.02 2.94 -19.99
CA THR A 5 -20.58 4.22 -20.43
C THR A 5 -20.12 5.38 -19.54
N THR A 6 -20.01 5.12 -18.24
CA THR A 6 -19.46 6.10 -17.27
C THR A 6 -17.98 6.37 -17.55
N GLU A 7 -17.18 5.33 -17.77
CA GLU A 7 -15.77 5.44 -18.13
C GLU A 7 -15.58 6.28 -19.41
N VAL A 8 -16.33 6.00 -20.47
CA VAL A 8 -16.26 6.75 -21.73
C VAL A 8 -16.71 8.22 -21.53
N GLY A 9 -17.68 8.47 -20.65
CA GLY A 9 -18.10 9.83 -20.30
C GLY A 9 -16.96 10.64 -19.66
N TRP A 10 -16.26 10.05 -18.68
CA TRP A 10 -15.10 10.68 -18.05
C TRP A 10 -13.94 10.88 -19.02
N LEU A 11 -13.69 9.89 -19.89
CA LEU A 11 -12.63 9.96 -20.89
C LEU A 11 -12.87 11.09 -21.88
N LYS A 12 -14.11 11.23 -22.39
CA LYS A 12 -14.49 12.34 -23.28
C LYS A 12 -14.29 13.68 -22.59
N LYS A 13 -14.75 13.82 -21.34
CA LYS A 13 -14.57 15.07 -20.57
C LYS A 13 -13.08 15.40 -20.40
N HIS A 14 -12.25 14.41 -20.10
CA HIS A 14 -10.80 14.60 -19.99
C HIS A 14 -10.18 15.08 -21.31
N VAL A 15 -10.51 14.43 -22.43
CA VAL A 15 -10.01 14.82 -23.77
C VAL A 15 -10.47 16.23 -24.16
N TYR A 16 -11.73 16.60 -23.90
CA TYR A 16 -12.22 17.95 -24.16
C TYR A 16 -11.51 19.00 -23.31
N THR A 17 -11.29 18.72 -22.03
CA THR A 17 -10.51 19.60 -21.15
C THR A 17 -9.09 19.77 -21.67
N LEU A 18 -8.42 18.69 -22.07
CA LEU A 18 -7.06 18.77 -22.65
C LEU A 18 -7.02 19.61 -23.93
N ALA A 19 -7.99 19.41 -24.83
CA ALA A 19 -8.09 20.17 -26.07
C ALA A 19 -8.28 21.67 -25.81
N MET A 20 -9.18 22.03 -24.89
CA MET A 20 -9.43 23.42 -24.49
C MET A 20 -8.16 24.04 -23.88
N THR A 21 -7.51 23.34 -22.97
CA THR A 21 -6.29 23.82 -22.33
C THR A 21 -5.14 23.99 -23.32
N SER A 22 -4.99 23.07 -24.27
CA SER A 22 -3.98 23.17 -25.35
C SER A 22 -4.25 24.40 -26.23
N PHE A 23 -5.51 24.66 -26.57
CA PHE A 23 -5.88 25.84 -27.35
C PHE A 23 -5.54 27.14 -26.63
N VAL A 24 -5.85 27.23 -25.33
CA VAL A 24 -5.48 28.38 -24.49
C VAL A 24 -3.96 28.53 -24.43
N PHE A 25 -3.22 27.42 -24.32
CA PHE A 25 -1.76 27.45 -24.31
C PHE A 25 -1.21 28.03 -25.63
N TRP A 26 -1.64 27.56 -26.80
CA TRP A 26 -1.14 28.13 -28.06
C TRP A 26 -1.59 29.58 -28.31
N GLY A 27 -2.75 29.99 -27.78
CA GLY A 27 -3.30 31.34 -27.95
C GLY A 27 -2.81 32.39 -26.93
N ALA A 28 -2.43 31.97 -25.73
CA ALA A 28 -2.05 32.86 -24.63
C ALA A 28 -0.92 33.85 -24.95
N PRO A 29 0.23 33.45 -25.53
CA PRO A 29 1.35 34.38 -25.73
C PRO A 29 1.02 35.46 -26.76
N THR A 30 0.18 35.13 -27.76
CA THR A 30 -0.33 36.11 -28.73
C THR A 30 -1.23 37.14 -28.04
N PHE A 31 -2.16 36.68 -27.18
CA PHE A 31 -3.06 37.58 -26.45
C PHE A 31 -2.30 38.50 -25.49
N VAL A 32 -1.38 37.93 -24.69
CA VAL A 32 -0.53 38.70 -23.78
C VAL A 32 0.30 39.73 -24.56
N SER A 33 0.89 39.35 -25.69
CA SER A 33 1.67 40.27 -26.53
C SER A 33 0.84 41.43 -27.07
N VAL A 34 -0.38 41.18 -27.56
CA VAL A 34 -1.28 42.23 -28.07
C VAL A 34 -1.62 43.23 -26.97
N VAL A 35 -1.95 42.75 -25.77
CA VAL A 35 -2.27 43.62 -24.62
C VAL A 35 -1.05 44.42 -24.18
N THR A 36 0.12 43.79 -24.05
CA THR A 36 1.35 44.47 -23.61
C THR A 36 1.80 45.53 -24.62
N PHE A 37 1.92 45.20 -25.90
CA PHE A 37 2.37 46.16 -26.91
C PHE A 37 1.32 47.24 -27.18
N GLY A 38 0.03 46.90 -27.14
CA GLY A 38 -1.06 47.87 -27.23
C GLY A 38 -0.99 48.90 -26.09
N SER A 39 -0.76 48.45 -24.86
CA SER A 39 -0.56 49.34 -23.72
C SER A 39 0.69 50.22 -23.87
N CYS A 40 1.81 49.67 -24.36
CA CYS A 40 3.03 50.44 -24.60
C CYS A 40 2.84 51.54 -25.65
N MET A 41 2.06 51.26 -26.70
CA MET A 41 1.76 52.23 -27.75
C MET A 41 0.92 53.40 -27.21
N LEU A 42 -0.09 53.13 -26.37
CA LEU A 42 -0.91 54.16 -25.72
C LEU A 42 -0.11 55.03 -24.74
N MET A 43 0.90 54.46 -24.09
CA MET A 43 1.80 55.17 -23.17
C MET A 43 2.93 55.95 -23.86
N GLY A 44 3.01 55.92 -25.20
CA GLY A 44 4.05 56.62 -25.96
C GLY A 44 5.46 56.05 -25.80
N ILE A 45 5.59 54.79 -25.38
CA ILE A 45 6.89 54.13 -25.21
C ILE A 45 7.43 53.73 -26.59
N PRO A 46 8.68 54.09 -26.95
CA PRO A 46 9.25 53.71 -28.24
C PRO A 46 9.42 52.19 -28.34
N LEU A 47 8.60 51.60 -29.21
CA LEU A 47 8.57 50.17 -29.52
C LEU A 47 9.64 49.85 -30.57
N GLU A 48 10.85 49.57 -30.10
CA GLU A 48 11.94 49.11 -30.95
C GLU A 48 11.83 47.60 -31.21
N SER A 49 12.16 47.16 -32.43
CA SER A 49 12.05 45.75 -32.87
C SER A 49 12.72 44.77 -31.90
N GLY A 50 13.90 45.13 -31.36
CA GLY A 50 14.64 44.29 -30.40
C GLY A 50 13.91 44.05 -29.08
N LYS A 51 13.16 45.04 -28.58
CA LYS A 51 12.37 44.91 -27.33
C LYS A 51 11.14 44.02 -27.53
N ILE A 52 10.49 44.12 -28.69
CA ILE A 52 9.32 43.30 -29.05
C ILE A 52 9.72 41.83 -29.15
N LEU A 53 10.78 41.54 -29.90
CA LEU A 53 11.28 40.17 -30.08
C LEU A 53 11.72 39.55 -28.75
N SER A 54 12.41 40.31 -27.90
CA SER A 54 12.84 39.86 -26.57
C SER A 54 11.67 39.57 -25.64
N ALA A 55 10.67 40.46 -25.59
CA ALA A 55 9.47 40.27 -24.77
C ALA A 55 8.64 39.05 -25.23
N LEU A 56 8.46 38.87 -26.54
CA LEU A 56 7.76 37.71 -27.10
C LEU A 56 8.48 36.39 -26.74
N ALA A 57 9.81 36.38 -26.83
CA ALA A 57 10.61 35.22 -26.43
C ALA A 57 10.47 34.91 -24.92
N MET A 58 10.52 35.94 -24.07
CA MET A 58 10.33 35.79 -22.63
C MET A 58 8.95 35.23 -22.28
N PHE A 59 7.88 35.72 -22.93
CA PHE A 59 6.53 35.19 -22.71
C PHE A 59 6.42 33.72 -23.09
N ARG A 60 7.04 33.29 -24.21
CA ARG A 60 7.05 31.88 -24.62
C ARG A 60 7.79 30.98 -23.62
N ILE A 61 8.94 31.41 -23.13
CA ILE A 61 9.74 30.62 -22.17
C ILE A 61 9.04 30.53 -20.80
N LEU A 62 8.41 31.61 -20.34
CA LEU A 62 7.74 31.65 -19.03
C LEU A 62 6.44 30.82 -19.00
N GLN A 63 5.85 30.55 -20.16
CA GLN A 63 4.57 29.89 -20.25
C GLN A 63 4.61 28.40 -19.87
N GLU A 64 5.66 27.68 -20.28
CA GLU A 64 5.85 26.27 -19.94
C GLU A 64 5.89 26.01 -18.43
N PRO A 65 6.73 26.70 -17.62
CA PRO A 65 6.75 26.47 -16.17
C PRO A 65 5.44 26.86 -15.50
N ILE A 66 4.76 27.93 -15.94
CA ILE A 66 3.44 28.31 -15.40
C ILE A 66 2.42 27.17 -15.62
N TYR A 67 2.49 26.52 -16.78
CA TYR A 67 1.58 25.44 -17.14
C TYR A 67 1.83 24.15 -16.36
N TYR A 68 3.08 23.75 -16.20
CA TYR A 68 3.44 22.50 -15.51
C TYR A 68 3.43 22.61 -13.98
N LEU A 69 3.50 23.82 -13.42
CA LEU A 69 3.60 24.03 -11.97
C LEU A 69 2.43 23.38 -11.18
N PRO A 70 1.14 23.54 -11.55
CA PRO A 70 0.04 22.86 -10.87
C PRO A 70 0.14 21.33 -10.89
N ASP A 71 0.58 20.76 -12.01
CA ASP A 71 0.76 19.31 -12.15
C ASP A 71 1.88 18.81 -11.24
N THR A 72 3.01 19.53 -11.16
CA THR A 72 4.11 19.17 -10.25
C THR A 72 3.69 19.24 -8.78
N ILE A 73 2.91 20.25 -8.38
CA ILE A 73 2.37 20.34 -7.02
C ILE A 73 1.47 19.14 -6.73
N SER A 74 0.59 18.79 -7.68
CA SER A 74 -0.32 17.65 -7.56
C SER A 74 0.45 16.33 -7.44
N MET A 75 1.52 16.16 -8.24
CA MET A 75 2.40 14.99 -8.18
C MET A 75 3.12 14.89 -6.82
N VAL A 76 3.62 16.00 -6.29
CA VAL A 76 4.26 16.02 -4.95
C VAL A 76 3.26 15.64 -3.86
N ALA A 77 2.05 16.19 -3.91
CA ALA A 77 0.99 15.86 -2.95
C ALA A 77 0.62 14.36 -3.00
N GLN A 78 0.42 13.81 -4.20
CA GLN A 78 0.13 12.38 -4.39
C GLN A 78 1.28 11.49 -3.93
N THR A 79 2.52 11.87 -4.23
CA THR A 79 3.73 11.15 -3.82
C THR A 79 3.83 11.12 -2.30
N LYS A 80 3.56 12.23 -1.62
CA LYS A 80 3.54 12.30 -0.15
C LYS A 80 2.53 11.34 0.46
N VAL A 81 1.30 11.29 -0.08
CA VAL A 81 0.27 10.34 0.38
C VAL A 81 0.72 8.90 0.15
N SER A 82 1.33 8.60 -1.00
CA SER A 82 1.82 7.25 -1.30
C SER A 82 2.96 6.82 -0.39
N LEU A 83 3.94 7.71 -0.15
CA LEU A 83 5.03 7.48 0.78
C LEU A 83 4.52 7.28 2.20
N ASN A 84 3.50 8.02 2.63
CA ASN A 84 2.90 7.82 3.95
C ASN A 84 2.30 6.42 4.10
N ARG A 85 1.64 5.89 3.06
CA ARG A 85 1.12 4.51 3.05
C ARG A 85 2.23 3.48 3.13
N ILE A 86 3.29 3.66 2.34
CA ILE A 86 4.47 2.78 2.38
C ILE A 86 5.12 2.80 3.76
N ALA A 87 5.31 4.01 4.33
CA ALA A 87 5.85 4.19 5.66
C ALA A 87 4.98 3.50 6.71
N SER A 88 3.65 3.66 6.65
CA SER A 88 2.73 2.98 7.58
C SER A 88 2.79 1.46 7.47
N PHE A 89 2.97 0.93 6.26
CA PHE A 89 3.11 -0.51 6.04
C PHE A 89 4.43 -1.05 6.58
N LEU A 90 5.54 -0.34 6.34
CA LEU A 90 6.86 -0.69 6.86
C LEU A 90 6.96 -0.55 8.40
N HIS A 91 6.04 0.19 9.02
CA HIS A 91 5.97 0.36 10.47
C HIS A 91 4.97 -0.61 11.13
N LEU A 92 4.37 -1.54 10.37
CA LEU A 92 3.56 -2.60 10.96
C LEU A 92 4.45 -3.51 11.81
N ASP A 93 3.90 -3.97 12.93
CA ASP A 93 4.60 -4.89 13.81
C ASP A 93 4.92 -6.20 13.08
N ASP A 94 6.19 -6.59 13.09
CA ASP A 94 6.60 -7.92 12.65
C ASP A 94 6.05 -8.98 13.62
N LEU A 95 5.69 -10.15 13.08
CA LEU A 95 5.36 -11.33 13.89
C LEU A 95 6.58 -11.69 14.74
N GLN A 96 6.45 -11.53 16.05
CA GLN A 96 7.56 -11.75 16.99
C GLN A 96 8.19 -13.14 16.78
N PRO A 97 9.52 -13.24 16.60
CA PRO A 97 10.18 -14.52 16.31
C PRO A 97 10.15 -15.50 17.49
N ASP A 98 9.90 -15.00 18.71
CA ASP A 98 9.99 -15.76 19.96
C ASP A 98 8.68 -16.46 20.37
N VAL A 99 7.73 -16.60 19.43
CA VAL A 99 6.44 -17.26 19.72
C VAL A 99 6.61 -18.76 19.96
N ILE A 100 7.61 -19.42 19.37
CA ILE A 100 7.84 -20.86 19.50
C ILE A 100 9.33 -21.15 19.69
N GLU A 101 9.66 -21.88 20.76
CA GLU A 101 11.02 -22.37 21.01
C GLU A 101 11.30 -23.57 20.08
N MET A 102 12.21 -23.39 19.13
CA MET A 102 12.68 -24.48 18.27
C MET A 102 13.91 -25.13 18.89
N LEU A 103 13.78 -26.41 19.26
CA LEU A 103 14.83 -27.20 19.87
C LEU A 103 15.31 -28.29 18.89
N PRO A 104 16.62 -28.62 18.89
CA PRO A 104 17.13 -29.71 18.08
C PRO A 104 16.55 -31.06 18.53
N ARG A 105 16.48 -32.01 17.59
CA ARG A 105 16.03 -33.37 17.88
C ARG A 105 17.01 -34.04 18.85
N GLY A 106 16.50 -34.76 19.83
CA GLY A 106 17.30 -35.55 20.80
C GLY A 106 17.39 -34.96 22.21
N ILE A 107 16.92 -33.73 22.45
CA ILE A 107 16.85 -33.15 23.81
C ILE A 107 15.71 -33.77 24.63
N SER A 108 14.63 -34.17 23.96
CA SER A 108 13.43 -34.74 24.57
C SER A 108 12.80 -35.75 23.60
N ASP A 109 12.06 -36.71 24.16
CA ASP A 109 11.20 -37.63 23.41
C ASP A 109 9.90 -36.96 22.92
N ALA A 110 9.65 -35.71 23.32
CA ALA A 110 8.57 -34.90 22.79
C ALA A 110 8.88 -34.42 21.35
N ALA A 111 7.85 -34.40 20.49
CA ALA A 111 7.86 -33.73 19.20
C ALA A 111 7.26 -32.32 19.30
N ILE A 112 6.15 -32.19 20.04
CA ILE A 112 5.44 -30.94 20.30
C ILE A 112 5.03 -30.91 21.77
N GLU A 113 5.31 -29.80 22.45
CA GLU A 113 4.87 -29.57 23.84
C GLU A 113 4.25 -28.17 23.93
N ILE A 114 3.00 -28.11 24.39
CA ILE A 114 2.22 -26.89 24.60
C ILE A 114 1.81 -26.86 26.08
N ILE A 115 2.12 -25.76 26.77
CA ILE A 115 1.86 -25.56 28.19
C ILE A 115 1.07 -24.26 28.39
N ASP A 116 -0.16 -24.37 28.90
CA ASP A 116 -1.12 -23.26 29.13
C ASP A 116 -1.19 -22.26 27.96
N GLY A 117 -1.32 -22.79 26.75
CA GLY A 117 -1.37 -22.00 25.53
C GLY A 117 -2.65 -21.16 25.43
N LYS A 118 -2.49 -19.84 25.26
CA LYS A 118 -3.58 -18.89 24.95
C LYS A 118 -3.26 -18.15 23.66
N PHE A 119 -4.13 -18.28 22.67
CA PHE A 119 -3.91 -17.81 21.31
C PHE A 119 -5.10 -17.02 20.79
N SER A 120 -4.83 -15.96 20.04
CA SER A 120 -5.83 -15.12 19.40
C SER A 120 -5.26 -14.50 18.13
N TRP A 121 -6.06 -14.41 17.09
CA TRP A 121 -5.73 -13.66 15.87
C TRP A 121 -5.66 -12.15 16.12
N ASP A 122 -6.44 -11.69 17.09
CA ASP A 122 -6.48 -10.30 17.53
C ASP A 122 -6.05 -10.23 19.00
N LEU A 123 -4.93 -9.56 19.26
CA LEU A 123 -4.40 -9.34 20.62
C LEU A 123 -5.29 -8.42 21.45
N SER A 124 -6.13 -7.59 20.81
CA SER A 124 -7.07 -6.68 21.46
C SER A 124 -8.42 -7.33 21.79
N SER A 125 -8.68 -8.53 21.28
CA SER A 125 -9.90 -9.27 21.56
C SER A 125 -10.00 -9.69 23.03
N SER A 126 -11.13 -9.38 23.66
CA SER A 126 -11.46 -9.83 25.02
C SER A 126 -11.64 -11.34 25.14
N SER A 127 -11.78 -12.06 24.02
CA SER A 127 -11.97 -13.50 23.97
C SER A 127 -10.92 -14.19 23.07
N PRO A 128 -9.90 -14.84 23.67
CA PRO A 128 -8.97 -15.65 22.90
C PRO A 128 -9.67 -16.76 22.12
N THR A 129 -9.22 -16.99 20.88
CA THR A 129 -9.72 -18.07 20.00
C THR A 129 -9.45 -19.45 20.59
N LEU A 130 -8.31 -19.62 21.26
CA LEU A 130 -7.92 -20.86 21.96
C LEU A 130 -7.43 -20.51 23.37
N LYS A 131 -7.93 -21.25 24.36
CA LYS A 131 -7.67 -21.00 25.79
C LYS A 131 -7.29 -22.30 26.49
N ASN A 132 -6.28 -22.23 27.36
CA ASN A 132 -5.88 -23.32 28.26
C ASN A 132 -5.58 -24.62 27.50
N ILE A 133 -4.84 -24.51 26.40
CA ILE A 133 -4.41 -25.69 25.64
C ILE A 133 -3.11 -26.19 26.28
N SER A 134 -3.16 -27.38 26.87
CA SER A 134 -1.99 -28.10 27.36
C SER A 134 -1.95 -29.47 26.71
N SER A 135 -0.90 -29.75 25.94
CA SER A 135 -0.81 -30.99 25.15
C SER A 135 0.65 -31.34 24.89
N LYS A 136 0.96 -32.64 24.98
CA LYS A 136 2.29 -33.18 24.72
C LYS A 136 2.17 -34.33 23.73
N VAL A 137 2.90 -34.24 22.62
CA VAL A 137 2.95 -35.25 21.57
C VAL A 137 4.36 -35.81 21.52
N GLN A 138 4.50 -37.12 21.69
CA GLN A 138 5.80 -37.80 21.61
C GLN A 138 6.20 -38.09 20.17
N GLN A 139 7.50 -38.28 19.94
CA GLN A 139 8.02 -38.69 18.65
C GLN A 139 7.45 -40.07 18.25
N GLY A 140 7.10 -40.23 16.98
CA GLY A 140 6.48 -41.45 16.46
C GLY A 140 4.96 -41.57 16.69
N MET A 141 4.34 -40.68 17.47
CA MET A 141 2.89 -40.68 17.66
C MET A 141 2.15 -40.12 16.44
N ARG A 142 1.00 -40.74 16.11
CA ARG A 142 0.04 -40.24 15.12
C ARG A 142 -1.15 -39.64 15.86
N VAL A 143 -1.38 -38.34 15.70
CA VAL A 143 -2.43 -37.60 16.42
C VAL A 143 -3.44 -37.04 15.43
N ALA A 144 -4.73 -37.14 15.75
CA ALA A 144 -5.82 -36.54 14.99
C ALA A 144 -6.53 -35.48 15.85
N LEU A 145 -6.84 -34.33 15.26
CA LEU A 145 -7.58 -33.23 15.90
C LEU A 145 -9.03 -33.26 15.43
N CYS A 146 -9.97 -33.53 16.34
CA CYS A 146 -11.40 -33.64 16.04
C CYS A 146 -12.23 -32.58 16.79
N GLY A 147 -13.37 -32.18 16.24
CA GLY A 147 -14.35 -31.31 16.92
C GLY A 147 -15.33 -30.67 15.94
N THR A 148 -16.20 -29.78 16.42
CA THR A 148 -17.20 -29.07 15.61
C THR A 148 -16.59 -28.01 14.66
N VAL A 149 -17.37 -27.56 13.68
CA VAL A 149 -17.02 -26.40 12.84
C VAL A 149 -16.91 -25.16 13.72
N GLY A 150 -15.87 -24.35 13.52
CA GLY A 150 -15.60 -23.16 14.34
C GLY A 150 -14.87 -23.41 15.67
N SER A 151 -14.51 -24.65 16.01
CA SER A 151 -13.80 -24.96 17.26
C SER A 151 -12.31 -24.56 17.29
N GLY A 152 -11.81 -23.86 16.27
CA GLY A 152 -10.41 -23.40 16.22
C GLY A 152 -9.35 -24.44 15.81
N LYS A 153 -9.74 -25.61 15.27
CA LYS A 153 -8.76 -26.64 14.79
C LYS A 153 -7.74 -26.09 13.78
N PRO A 154 -8.14 -25.37 12.71
CA PRO A 154 -7.17 -24.75 11.80
C PRO A 154 -6.32 -23.68 12.49
N SER A 155 -6.90 -22.94 13.44
CA SER A 155 -6.15 -21.92 14.20
C SER A 155 -5.06 -22.53 15.09
N LEU A 156 -5.28 -23.74 15.63
CA LEU A 156 -4.23 -24.49 16.34
C LEU A 156 -3.07 -24.88 15.40
N LEU A 157 -3.38 -25.27 14.16
CA LEU A 157 -2.36 -25.56 13.15
C LEU A 157 -1.59 -24.30 12.76
N SER A 158 -2.26 -23.21 12.39
CA SER A 158 -1.62 -21.92 12.10
C SER A 158 -0.76 -21.42 13.26
N TYR A 159 -1.17 -21.71 14.49
CA TYR A 159 -0.36 -21.43 15.67
C TYR A 159 0.93 -22.28 15.72
N ILE A 160 0.87 -23.59 15.50
CA ILE A 160 2.06 -24.45 15.39
C ILE A 160 2.98 -24.00 14.24
N LEU A 161 2.40 -23.41 13.19
CA LEU A 161 3.16 -22.85 12.06
C LEU A 161 3.80 -21.50 12.35
N ARG A 162 3.50 -20.87 13.50
CA ARG A 162 3.97 -19.52 13.88
C ARG A 162 3.31 -18.39 13.06
N GLU A 163 2.09 -18.59 12.59
CA GLU A 163 1.30 -17.58 11.86
C GLU A 163 0.42 -16.73 12.79
N VAL A 164 0.11 -17.23 13.99
CA VAL A 164 -0.75 -16.58 14.98
C VAL A 164 0.09 -16.13 16.18
N PRO A 165 -0.06 -14.88 16.66
CA PRO A 165 0.67 -14.43 17.85
C PRO A 165 0.20 -15.18 19.11
N LYS A 166 1.14 -15.42 20.05
CA LYS A 166 0.80 -15.94 21.38
C LYS A 166 0.42 -14.80 22.32
N ILE A 167 -0.61 -15.00 23.14
CA ILE A 167 -0.90 -14.13 24.29
C ILE A 167 -0.13 -14.63 25.51
N SER A 168 -0.16 -15.94 25.75
CA SER A 168 0.49 -16.58 26.91
C SER A 168 0.72 -18.08 26.66
N GLY A 169 1.57 -18.68 27.49
CA GLY A 169 1.97 -20.08 27.41
C GLY A 169 3.31 -20.30 26.69
N THR A 170 3.81 -21.52 26.81
CA THR A 170 5.08 -21.94 26.20
C THR A 170 4.84 -23.06 25.22
N VAL A 171 5.44 -22.94 24.04
CA VAL A 171 5.36 -23.95 22.99
C VAL A 171 6.73 -24.29 22.48
N LYS A 172 7.03 -25.58 22.52
CA LYS A 172 8.31 -26.15 22.14
C LYS A 172 8.10 -27.11 20.98
N LEU A 173 8.84 -26.88 19.92
CA LEU A 173 8.89 -27.76 18.75
C LEU A 173 10.28 -28.37 18.66
N TYR A 174 10.31 -29.71 18.56
CA TYR A 174 11.56 -30.46 18.44
C TYR A 174 11.75 -30.91 16.99
N GLY A 175 12.67 -30.27 16.27
CA GLY A 175 13.00 -30.59 14.87
C GLY A 175 12.31 -29.71 13.81
N THR A 176 11.97 -30.30 12.67
CA THR A 176 11.50 -29.61 11.45
C THR A 176 10.03 -29.87 11.19
N LYS A 177 9.31 -28.90 10.63
CA LYS A 177 7.87 -28.97 10.31
C LYS A 177 7.62 -29.07 8.80
N ALA A 178 6.54 -29.74 8.42
CA ALA A 178 5.96 -29.72 7.08
C ALA A 178 4.46 -29.46 7.20
N TYR A 179 3.89 -28.68 6.28
CA TYR A 179 2.48 -28.28 6.31
C TYR A 179 1.84 -28.47 4.95
N VAL A 180 0.60 -28.93 4.96
CA VAL A 180 -0.26 -29.04 3.78
C VAL A 180 -1.49 -28.18 4.04
N ALA A 181 -1.63 -27.11 3.24
CA ALA A 181 -2.75 -26.19 3.37
C ALA A 181 -4.07 -26.83 2.90
N TYR A 182 -5.18 -26.35 3.46
CA TYR A 182 -6.52 -26.79 3.09
C TYR A 182 -6.87 -26.42 1.64
N THR A 183 -6.47 -25.23 1.20
CA THR A 183 -6.56 -24.77 -0.18
C THR A 183 -5.24 -25.00 -0.90
N LYS A 184 -5.29 -25.51 -2.14
CA LYS A 184 -4.09 -25.64 -2.97
C LYS A 184 -3.53 -24.27 -3.30
N TRP A 185 -2.20 -24.15 -3.26
CA TRP A 185 -1.48 -22.94 -3.64
C TRP A 185 -1.30 -22.81 -5.16
N HIS A 186 -1.31 -23.93 -5.88
CA HIS A 186 -1.25 -23.96 -7.34
C HIS A 186 -2.54 -24.56 -7.91
N ASP A 187 -3.15 -23.82 -8.85
CA ASP A 187 -4.05 -24.34 -9.87
C ASP A 187 -3.23 -24.93 -11.04
#